data_AF-A0A484GW56-F1
#
_entry.id   AF-A0A484GW56-F1
#
_cell.length_a   1.000
_cell.length_b   1.000
_cell.length_c   1.000
_cell.angle_alpha   90.00
_cell.angle_beta   90.00
_cell.angle_gamma   90.00
#
_symmetry.space_group_name_H-M   'P 1'
#
loop_
_entity.id
_entity.type
_entity.pdbx_description
1 polymer ?
#
loop_
_entity_poly.entity_id
_entity_poly.type
_entity_poly.pdbx_seq_one_letter_code
_entity_poly.pdbx_strand_id
1 'polypeptide(L)'
;GPKLRILDLRSDLVCKTICSEIGTAFPFCFQSCIYSQHSILKIEAQHRVRCLRIGNSGSEPQSPQEPMELLVDISLNSTLRTEQFLSFLCSKIQQNVGSLHVCCRDLQIDRMSGHKSILQFLDLGCIENLEVDQANLSEVITLLAQVIHLNSLTLCNIPFKTYNRRKFRSFLLCLGRLDHLQELSLSFFCLTDQLHKL
;
A
#
# COMPACT_ATOMS: atom_id res chain seq x y z
N GLY A 1 6.47 25.40 -8.77
CA GLY A 1 6.16 24.01 -9.16
C GLY A 1 4.67 23.79 -9.04
N PRO A 2 4.10 22.74 -9.69
CA PRO A 2 2.70 22.40 -9.51
C PRO A 2 2.41 22.10 -8.03
N LYS A 3 1.25 22.55 -7.54
CA LYS A 3 0.87 22.45 -6.13
C LYS A 3 0.15 21.12 -5.91
N LEU A 4 0.78 20.19 -5.18
CA LEU A 4 0.17 18.90 -4.82
C LEU A 4 -1.07 19.13 -3.96
N ARG A 5 -2.19 18.50 -4.32
CA ARG A 5 -3.43 18.53 -3.55
C ARG A 5 -3.56 17.23 -2.74
N ILE A 6 -3.84 17.33 -1.44
CA ILE A 6 -3.96 16.16 -0.56
C ILE A 6 -5.40 16.08 -0.05
N LEU A 7 -6.00 14.91 -0.16
CA LEU A 7 -7.28 14.56 0.46
C LEU A 7 -7.03 13.44 1.47
N ASP A 8 -7.37 13.66 2.74
CA ASP A 8 -7.21 12.66 3.81
C ASP A 8 -8.59 12.15 4.25
N LEU A 9 -8.81 10.84 4.08
CA LEU A 9 -10.05 10.14 4.43
C LEU A 9 -9.87 9.15 5.59
N ARG A 10 -8.72 9.16 6.26
CA ARG A 10 -8.45 8.25 7.38
C ARG A 10 -9.39 8.56 8.54
N SER A 11 -9.90 7.52 9.20
CA SER A 11 -10.80 7.67 10.34
C SER A 11 -9.96 8.00 11.57
N ASP A 12 -10.00 9.26 11.97
CA ASP A 12 -9.26 9.81 13.10
C ASP A 12 -9.69 9.12 14.41
N LEU A 13 -8.76 8.41 15.04
CA LEU A 13 -8.83 8.16 16.49
C LEU A 13 -7.55 8.52 17.22
N VAL A 14 -6.38 8.48 16.56
CA VAL A 14 -5.13 9.07 17.07
C VAL A 14 -4.21 9.39 15.88
N CYS A 15 -4.52 10.40 15.07
CA CYS A 15 -3.52 10.89 14.11
C CYS A 15 -2.38 11.55 14.90
N LYS A 16 -1.34 10.79 15.27
CA LYS A 16 -0.02 11.33 15.63
C LYS A 16 0.65 11.79 14.32
N THR A 17 0.09 12.83 13.72
CA THR A 17 0.88 13.68 12.83
C THR A 17 1.97 14.30 13.69
N ILE A 18 3.16 13.70 13.70
CA ILE A 18 4.35 14.35 14.26
C ILE A 18 4.70 15.49 13.31
N CYS A 19 4.02 16.63 13.49
CA CYS A 19 4.40 17.88 12.87
C CYS A 19 5.73 18.30 13.50
N SER A 20 6.83 18.20 12.76
CA SER A 20 8.08 18.81 13.20
C SER A 20 7.85 20.32 13.23
N GLU A 21 7.98 20.92 14.40
CA GLU A 21 7.66 22.31 14.72
C GLU A 21 8.25 23.31 13.72
N ILE A 22 7.47 23.78 12.74
CA ILE A 22 7.73 25.06 12.08
C ILE A 22 6.40 25.75 11.74
N GLY A 23 6.09 26.81 12.49
CA GLY A 23 5.30 27.95 12.01
C GLY A 23 3.81 27.92 12.35
N THR A 24 3.42 28.72 13.34
CA THR A 24 2.06 29.01 13.84
C THR A 24 1.13 29.73 12.84
N ALA A 25 1.10 29.36 11.56
CA ALA A 25 0.36 30.10 10.53
C ALA A 25 -0.69 29.30 9.75
N PHE A 26 -0.75 27.96 9.84
CA PHE A 26 -1.75 27.18 9.10
C PHE A 26 -2.27 25.98 9.92
N PRO A 27 -3.61 25.80 10.08
CA PRO A 27 -4.20 24.73 10.88
C PRO A 27 -4.20 23.36 10.17
N PHE A 28 -3.60 23.26 8.98
CA PHE A 28 -3.58 22.02 8.20
C PHE A 28 -2.13 21.52 8.09
N CYS A 29 -1.80 20.52 8.91
CA CYS A 29 -0.53 19.81 8.85
C CYS A 29 -0.59 18.80 7.70
N PHE A 30 -0.19 19.23 6.50
CA PHE A 30 -0.09 18.36 5.33
C PHE A 30 1.27 17.67 5.30
N GLN A 31 1.46 16.62 6.09
CA GLN A 31 2.59 15.72 5.88
C GLN A 31 2.24 14.83 4.68
N SER A 32 2.58 15.26 3.47
CA SER A 32 2.55 14.40 2.28
C SER A 32 3.32 13.11 2.56
N CYS A 33 2.91 11.98 1.99
CA CYS A 33 3.76 10.80 2.04
C CYS A 33 5.15 11.15 1.47
N ILE A 34 6.23 10.82 2.18
CA ILE A 34 7.60 11.05 1.71
C ILE A 34 7.80 10.42 0.31
N TYR A 35 7.03 9.37 0.01
CA TYR A 35 7.03 8.65 -1.25
C TYR A 35 6.06 9.21 -2.29
N SER A 36 5.17 10.14 -1.95
CA SER A 36 4.29 10.76 -2.95
C SER A 36 5.09 11.55 -3.97
N GLN A 37 6.17 12.23 -3.55
CA GLN A 37 7.09 12.86 -4.51
C GLN A 37 7.72 11.84 -5.45
N HIS A 38 8.11 10.65 -4.96
CA HIS A 38 8.69 9.61 -5.81
C HIS A 38 7.67 8.95 -6.75
N SER A 39 6.44 8.73 -6.29
CA SER A 39 5.37 8.16 -7.12
C SER A 39 4.92 9.16 -8.20
N ILE A 40 4.72 10.43 -7.83
CA ILE A 40 4.35 11.52 -8.73
C ILE A 40 5.46 11.79 -9.75
N LEU A 41 6.74 11.85 -9.34
CA LEU A 41 7.85 12.05 -10.26
C LEU A 41 8.09 10.84 -11.18
N LYS A 42 7.90 9.61 -10.69
CA LYS A 42 7.99 8.37 -11.51
C LYS A 42 6.89 8.34 -12.58
N ILE A 43 5.73 8.86 -12.24
CA ILE A 43 4.58 9.03 -13.13
C ILE A 43 4.81 10.15 -14.15
N GLU A 44 5.29 11.33 -13.74
CA GLU A 44 5.63 12.44 -14.64
C GLU A 44 6.70 12.02 -15.65
N ALA A 45 7.69 11.23 -15.21
CA ALA A 45 8.71 10.65 -16.07
C ALA A 45 8.12 9.66 -17.09
N GLN A 46 7.18 8.80 -16.68
CA GLN A 46 6.49 7.88 -17.60
C GLN A 46 5.60 8.61 -18.61
N HIS A 47 4.90 9.67 -18.21
CA HIS A 47 4.12 10.52 -19.13
C HIS A 47 5.01 11.25 -20.14
N ARG A 48 6.14 11.81 -19.69
CA ARG A 48 7.12 12.43 -20.61
C ARG A 48 7.66 11.43 -21.63
N VAL A 49 7.99 10.21 -21.20
CA VAL A 49 8.48 9.15 -22.10
C VAL A 49 7.40 8.66 -23.06
N ARG A 50 6.13 8.60 -22.65
CA ARG A 50 5.02 8.16 -23.51
C ARG A 50 4.66 9.21 -24.57
N CYS A 51 4.75 10.49 -24.24
CA CYS A 51 4.55 11.59 -25.20
C CYS A 51 5.73 11.81 -26.16
N LEU A 52 6.92 11.29 -25.84
CA LEU A 52 8.10 11.38 -26.72
C LEU A 52 8.16 10.29 -27.80
N ARG A 53 7.27 9.29 -27.81
CA ARG A 53 7.36 8.13 -28.72
C ARG A 53 6.26 8.04 -29.78
N ILE A 54 5.35 9.00 -29.90
CA ILE A 54 4.32 8.99 -30.96
C ILE A 54 4.43 10.29 -31.75
N GLY A 55 4.99 10.19 -32.95
CA GLY A 55 5.02 11.27 -33.91
C GLY A 55 3.61 11.68 -34.35
N ASN A 56 3.42 12.99 -34.52
CA ASN A 56 2.37 13.68 -35.24
C ASN A 56 0.99 13.01 -35.29
N SER A 57 0.11 13.40 -34.36
CA SER A 57 -1.30 13.59 -34.65
C SER A 57 -1.85 14.67 -33.73
N GLY A 58 -2.39 15.73 -34.33
CA GLY A 58 -2.94 16.88 -33.63
C GLY A 58 -4.10 16.48 -32.74
N SER A 59 -3.85 16.47 -31.43
CA SER A 59 -4.87 16.60 -30.41
C SER A 59 -4.31 17.57 -29.37
N GLU A 60 -5.09 18.59 -29.03
CA GLU A 60 -4.72 19.58 -28.03
C GLU A 60 -4.29 18.87 -26.74
N PRO A 61 -3.19 19.29 -26.10
CA PRO A 61 -2.80 18.69 -24.83
C PRO A 61 -3.91 19.00 -23.83
N GLN A 62 -4.63 17.97 -23.38
CA GLN A 62 -5.47 18.10 -22.20
C GLN A 62 -4.62 18.75 -21.11
N SER A 63 -5.13 19.84 -20.53
CA SER A 63 -4.45 20.56 -19.45
C SER A 63 -3.92 19.54 -18.43
N PRO A 64 -2.64 19.62 -18.03
CA PRO A 64 -2.06 18.63 -17.12
C PRO A 64 -2.90 18.60 -15.85
N GLN A 65 -3.56 17.48 -15.62
CA GLN A 65 -4.39 17.28 -14.46
C GLN A 65 -3.50 17.41 -13.23
N GLU A 66 -3.86 18.30 -12.29
CA GLU A 66 -3.00 18.57 -11.13
C GLU A 66 -2.80 17.29 -10.32
N PRO A 67 -1.55 16.97 -9.92
CA PRO A 67 -1.29 15.80 -9.11
C PRO A 67 -2.01 15.92 -7.76
N MET A 68 -2.65 14.82 -7.37
CA MET A 68 -3.43 14.66 -6.17
C MET A 68 -2.98 13.40 -5.42
N GLU A 69 -2.92 13.50 -4.11
CA GLU A 69 -2.66 12.41 -3.18
C GLU A 69 -3.90 12.16 -2.32
N LEU A 70 -4.32 10.91 -2.27
CA LEU A 70 -5.39 10.42 -1.42
C LEU A 70 -4.77 9.58 -0.29
N LEU A 71 -4.93 10.04 0.95
CA LEU A 71 -4.59 9.28 2.16
C LEU A 71 -5.84 8.54 2.63
N VAL A 72 -5.77 7.22 2.73
CA VAL A 72 -6.91 6.40 3.12
C VAL A 72 -6.45 5.08 3.73
N ASP A 73 -7.15 4.62 4.76
CA ASP A 73 -6.94 3.29 5.32
C ASP A 73 -7.91 2.32 4.66
N ILE A 74 -7.41 1.14 4.28
CA ILE A 74 -8.16 0.22 3.43
C ILE A 74 -8.31 -1.10 4.17
N SER A 75 -9.55 -1.52 4.36
CA SER A 75 -9.88 -2.88 4.76
C SER A 75 -10.45 -3.62 3.56
N LEU A 76 -9.82 -4.73 3.18
CA LEU A 76 -10.28 -5.65 2.14
C LEU A 76 -11.09 -6.77 2.80
N ASN A 77 -12.15 -6.38 3.50
CA ASN A 77 -13.18 -7.28 3.98
C ASN A 77 -14.25 -7.41 2.89
N SER A 78 -14.69 -8.62 2.55
CA SER A 78 -15.62 -8.88 1.43
C SER A 78 -17.07 -8.42 1.71
N THR A 79 -17.24 -7.30 2.42
CA THR A 79 -18.55 -6.68 2.65
C THR A 79 -18.98 -5.87 1.43
N LEU A 80 -20.28 -5.86 1.13
CA LEU A 80 -20.83 -5.15 -0.03
C LEU A 80 -20.45 -3.67 -0.06
N ARG A 81 -20.44 -3.01 1.10
CA ARG A 81 -20.07 -1.60 1.21
C ARG A 81 -18.60 -1.38 0.82
N THR A 82 -17.71 -2.22 1.34
CA THR A 82 -16.29 -2.18 1.03
C THR A 82 -16.05 -2.47 -0.45
N GLU A 83 -16.71 -3.46 -1.02
CA GLU A 83 -16.60 -3.77 -2.46
C GLU A 83 -17.06 -2.61 -3.36
N GLN A 84 -18.16 -1.95 -3.01
CA GLN A 84 -18.64 -0.76 -3.73
C GLN A 84 -17.64 0.40 -3.65
N PHE A 85 -17.10 0.65 -2.46
CA PHE A 85 -16.08 1.68 -2.25
C PHE A 85 -14.81 1.37 -3.04
N LEU A 86 -14.31 0.14 -2.98
CA LEU A 86 -13.11 -0.30 -3.70
C LEU A 86 -13.30 -0.25 -5.21
N SER A 87 -14.48 -0.63 -5.72
CA SER A 87 -14.82 -0.51 -7.14
C SER A 87 -14.82 0.95 -7.59
N PHE A 88 -15.42 1.85 -6.80
CA PHE A 88 -15.39 3.28 -7.06
C PHE A 88 -13.96 3.84 -7.04
N LEU A 89 -13.17 3.48 -6.03
CA LEU A 89 -11.78 3.90 -5.88
C LEU A 89 -10.93 3.44 -7.07
N CYS A 90 -11.03 2.17 -7.46
CA CYS A 90 -10.36 1.62 -8.65
C CYS A 90 -10.75 2.38 -9.92
N SER A 91 -12.04 2.68 -10.10
CA SER A 91 -12.51 3.48 -11.23
C SER A 91 -11.88 4.88 -11.24
N LYS A 92 -11.75 5.52 -10.09
CA LYS A 92 -11.09 6.83 -9.97
C LYS A 92 -9.60 6.78 -10.25
N ILE A 93 -8.89 5.77 -9.76
CA ILE A 93 -7.48 5.57 -10.05
C ILE A 93 -7.27 5.38 -11.56
N GLN A 94 -8.12 4.57 -12.21
CA GLN A 94 -8.06 4.33 -13.66
C GLN A 94 -8.40 5.58 -14.50
N GLN A 95 -9.33 6.41 -14.05
CA GLN A 95 -9.67 7.68 -14.71
C GLN A 95 -8.57 8.74 -14.57
N ASN A 96 -7.78 8.66 -13.50
CA ASN A 96 -6.77 9.65 -13.12
C ASN A 96 -5.38 9.01 -13.07
N VAL A 97 -5.10 8.07 -13.99
CA VAL A 97 -3.78 7.42 -14.06
C VAL A 97 -2.73 8.47 -14.27
N GLY A 98 -1.80 8.52 -13.35
CA GLY A 98 -0.69 9.45 -13.40
C GLY A 98 -0.97 10.84 -12.82
N SER A 99 -2.14 11.06 -12.26
CA SER A 99 -2.46 12.28 -11.52
C SER A 99 -2.98 11.98 -10.12
N LEU A 100 -3.52 10.78 -9.86
CA LEU A 100 -3.96 10.34 -8.53
C LEU A 100 -3.00 9.30 -7.95
N HIS A 101 -2.38 9.64 -6.83
CA HIS A 101 -1.64 8.72 -5.98
C HIS A 101 -2.51 8.31 -4.78
N VAL A 102 -2.60 7.02 -4.50
CA VAL A 102 -3.30 6.49 -3.32
C VAL A 102 -2.27 5.96 -2.35
N CYS A 103 -2.16 6.63 -1.20
CA CYS A 103 -1.28 6.27 -0.11
C CYS A 103 -2.11 5.63 1.01
N CYS A 104 -1.90 4.33 1.21
CA CYS A 104 -2.56 3.54 2.23
C CYS A 104 -1.53 3.14 3.29
N ARG A 105 -1.71 3.62 4.53
CA ARG A 105 -0.81 3.30 5.65
C ARG A 105 -1.26 2.06 6.40
N ASP A 106 -2.55 1.98 6.67
CA ASP A 106 -3.18 0.84 7.35
C ASP A 106 -3.94 0.00 6.34
N LEU A 107 -3.43 -1.22 6.09
CA LEU A 107 -4.05 -2.18 5.17
C LEU A 107 -4.44 -3.45 5.92
N GLN A 108 -5.75 -3.77 5.90
CA GLN A 108 -6.27 -5.06 6.38
C GLN A 108 -6.72 -5.91 5.20
N ILE A 109 -6.40 -7.20 5.22
CA ILE A 109 -6.76 -8.16 4.17
C ILE A 109 -7.37 -9.41 4.81
N ASP A 110 -8.69 -9.62 4.68
CA ASP A 110 -9.34 -10.79 5.27
C ASP A 110 -9.12 -12.07 4.44
N ARG A 111 -9.03 -11.94 3.11
CA ARG A 111 -8.82 -13.06 2.17
C ARG A 111 -8.03 -12.62 0.94
N MET A 112 -6.75 -12.95 0.92
CA MET A 112 -5.84 -12.41 -0.09
C MET A 112 -6.17 -12.80 -1.55
N SER A 113 -6.75 -13.97 -1.78
CA SER A 113 -7.03 -14.47 -3.13
C SER A 113 -8.07 -13.63 -3.90
N GLY A 114 -8.97 -12.93 -3.21
CA GLY A 114 -10.04 -12.12 -3.83
C GLY A 114 -9.63 -10.71 -4.22
N HIS A 115 -8.49 -10.20 -3.72
CA HIS A 115 -8.19 -8.77 -3.75
C HIS A 115 -6.89 -8.39 -4.48
N LYS A 116 -6.30 -9.32 -5.24
CA LYS A 116 -5.02 -9.11 -5.95
C LYS A 116 -5.02 -7.93 -6.92
N SER A 117 -6.15 -7.67 -7.59
CA SER A 117 -6.29 -6.56 -8.53
C SER A 117 -6.19 -5.20 -7.85
N ILE A 118 -6.74 -5.07 -6.64
CA ILE A 118 -6.74 -3.81 -5.88
C ILE A 118 -5.32 -3.49 -5.40
N LEU A 119 -4.60 -4.50 -4.92
CA LEU A 119 -3.20 -4.34 -4.47
C LEU A 119 -2.27 -3.83 -5.58
N GLN A 120 -2.60 -4.02 -6.86
CA GLN A 120 -1.82 -3.49 -7.99
C GLN A 120 -1.96 -1.97 -8.15
N PHE A 121 -3.02 -1.37 -7.60
CA PHE A 121 -3.26 0.06 -7.67
C PHE A 121 -2.80 0.83 -6.44
N LEU A 122 -2.46 0.11 -5.36
CA LEU A 122 -1.94 0.71 -4.13
C LEU A 122 -0.41 0.83 -4.22
N ASP A 123 0.12 1.92 -3.71
CA ASP A 123 1.56 2.01 -3.47
C ASP A 123 1.90 1.26 -2.17
N LEU A 124 2.39 0.03 -2.33
CA LEU A 124 2.78 -0.84 -1.22
C LEU A 124 3.97 -0.27 -0.41
N GLY A 125 4.68 0.72 -0.94
CA GLY A 125 5.72 1.45 -0.20
C GLY A 125 5.16 2.38 0.89
N CYS A 126 3.88 2.73 0.82
CA CYS A 126 3.21 3.58 1.80
C CYS A 126 2.66 2.81 3.02
N ILE A 127 2.66 1.48 2.97
CA ILE A 127 2.07 0.64 4.02
C ILE A 127 2.98 0.63 5.24
N GLU A 128 2.45 1.09 6.36
CA GLU A 128 3.10 1.09 7.67
C GLU A 128 2.54 -0.04 8.55
N ASN A 129 1.24 -0.32 8.48
CA ASN A 129 0.61 -1.38 9.26
C ASN A 129 -0.15 -2.33 8.33
N LEU A 130 0.13 -3.62 8.45
CA LEU A 130 -0.44 -4.65 7.61
C LEU A 130 -1.05 -5.74 8.47
N GLU A 131 -2.34 -5.97 8.29
CA GLU A 131 -3.06 -7.12 8.86
C GLU A 131 -3.49 -8.06 7.72
N VAL A 132 -3.17 -9.34 7.85
CA VAL A 132 -3.57 -10.37 6.89
C VAL A 132 -4.21 -11.54 7.63
N ASP A 133 -5.48 -11.80 7.34
CA ASP A 133 -6.21 -13.01 7.72
C ASP A 133 -6.34 -13.97 6.52
N GLN A 134 -6.49 -15.26 6.83
CA GLN A 134 -6.79 -16.35 5.88
C GLN A 134 -6.02 -16.29 4.55
N ALA A 135 -4.69 -16.14 4.62
CA ALA A 135 -3.81 -16.22 3.45
C ALA A 135 -2.87 -17.42 3.55
N ASN A 136 -2.36 -17.88 2.41
CA ASN A 136 -1.28 -18.85 2.43
C ASN A 136 0.09 -18.14 2.57
N LEU A 137 1.08 -18.83 3.12
CA LEU A 137 2.40 -18.26 3.37
C LEU A 137 3.09 -17.71 2.10
N SER A 138 2.82 -18.28 0.92
CA SER A 138 3.39 -17.78 -0.34
C SER A 138 2.83 -16.42 -0.74
N GLU A 139 1.55 -16.17 -0.49
CA GLU A 139 0.92 -14.88 -0.74
C GLU A 139 1.47 -13.82 0.21
N VAL A 140 1.61 -14.15 1.50
CA VAL A 140 2.24 -13.29 2.50
C VAL A 140 3.67 -12.94 2.09
N ILE A 141 4.51 -13.91 1.72
CA ILE A 141 5.89 -13.66 1.26
C ILE A 141 5.91 -12.73 0.04
N THR A 142 5.00 -12.91 -0.91
CA THR A 142 4.92 -12.09 -2.13
C THR A 142 4.56 -10.65 -1.80
N LEU A 143 3.68 -10.43 -0.83
CA LEU A 143 3.31 -9.11 -0.34
C LEU A 143 4.47 -8.47 0.43
N LEU A 144 5.06 -9.21 1.37
CA LEU A 144 6.18 -8.72 2.19
C LEU A 144 7.43 -8.37 1.37
N ALA A 145 7.60 -8.97 0.19
CA ALA A 145 8.68 -8.62 -0.72
C ALA A 145 8.53 -7.22 -1.36
N GLN A 146 7.34 -6.62 -1.29
CA GLN A 146 7.00 -5.34 -1.92
C GLN A 146 6.80 -4.20 -0.90
N VAL A 147 6.52 -4.52 0.35
CA VAL A 147 6.47 -3.54 1.45
C VAL A 147 7.87 -3.30 1.99
N ILE A 148 8.17 -2.05 2.34
CA ILE A 148 9.53 -1.63 2.73
C ILE A 148 9.57 -0.88 4.06
N HIS A 149 8.49 -0.20 4.45
CA HIS A 149 8.42 0.63 5.66
C HIS A 149 7.43 0.09 6.69
N LEU A 150 7.26 -1.24 6.69
CA LEU A 150 6.31 -1.88 7.57
C LEU A 150 6.76 -1.76 9.03
N ASN A 151 5.93 -1.12 9.84
CA ASN A 151 6.07 -0.92 11.27
C ASN A 151 5.34 -2.01 12.08
N SER A 152 4.14 -2.39 11.66
CA SER A 152 3.36 -3.46 12.31
C SER A 152 2.91 -4.50 11.29
N LEU A 153 3.10 -5.78 11.62
CA LEU A 153 2.61 -6.92 10.85
C LEU A 153 1.77 -7.83 11.75
N THR A 154 0.49 -7.96 11.42
CA THR A 154 -0.42 -8.93 12.05
C THR A 154 -0.78 -10.01 11.05
N LEU A 155 -0.52 -11.26 11.42
CA LEU A 155 -0.88 -12.44 10.63
C LEU A 155 -1.85 -13.32 11.41
N CYS A 156 -3.05 -13.49 10.87
CA CYS A 156 -4.14 -14.27 11.44
C CYS A 156 -4.40 -15.51 10.59
N ASN A 157 -4.50 -16.67 11.23
CA ASN A 157 -4.90 -17.94 10.59
C ASN A 157 -4.08 -18.30 9.33
N ILE A 158 -2.76 -18.04 9.38
CA ILE A 158 -1.84 -18.39 8.30
C ILE A 158 -1.30 -19.80 8.55
N PRO A 159 -1.51 -20.78 7.66
CA PRO A 159 -1.02 -22.14 7.89
C PRO A 159 0.48 -22.24 7.63
N PHE A 160 1.25 -22.56 8.68
CA PHE A 160 2.69 -22.79 8.61
C PHE A 160 3.02 -24.28 8.64
N LYS A 161 2.99 -24.90 7.46
CA LYS A 161 3.36 -26.32 7.31
C LYS A 161 4.88 -26.47 7.23
N THR A 162 5.50 -27.20 8.17
CA THR A 162 6.98 -27.26 8.28
C THR A 162 7.67 -28.01 7.15
N TYR A 163 6.97 -28.91 6.42
CA TYR A 163 7.53 -29.48 5.18
C TYR A 163 7.76 -28.43 4.09
N ASN A 164 7.11 -27.27 4.18
CA ASN A 164 7.43 -26.09 3.37
C ASN A 164 8.61 -25.29 3.95
N ARG A 165 9.68 -25.98 4.41
CA ARG A 165 10.86 -25.37 5.03
C ARG A 165 11.43 -24.21 4.21
N ARG A 166 11.40 -24.33 2.88
CA ARG A 166 11.82 -23.25 1.96
C ARG A 166 10.96 -22.01 2.12
N LYS A 167 9.63 -22.13 2.17
CA LYS A 167 8.71 -21.00 2.33
C LYS A 167 8.86 -20.37 3.71
N PHE A 168 8.96 -21.18 4.77
CA PHE A 168 9.19 -20.64 6.10
C PHE A 168 10.52 -19.87 6.19
N ARG A 169 11.61 -20.42 5.64
CA ARG A 169 12.89 -19.71 5.55
C ARG A 169 12.77 -18.43 4.72
N SER A 170 12.07 -18.45 3.58
CA SER A 170 11.81 -17.26 2.78
C SER A 170 11.01 -16.21 3.55
N PHE A 171 10.02 -16.61 4.33
CA PHE A 171 9.27 -15.72 5.21
C PHE A 171 10.18 -15.05 6.25
N LEU A 172 11.02 -15.82 6.94
CA LEU A 172 12.01 -15.28 7.89
C LEU A 172 13.00 -14.32 7.20
N LEU A 173 13.43 -14.64 5.98
CA LEU A 173 14.29 -13.74 5.19
C LEU A 173 13.58 -12.44 4.80
N CYS A 174 12.28 -12.49 4.48
CA CYS A 174 11.48 -11.29 4.25
C CYS A 174 11.37 -10.45 5.52
N LEU A 175 11.05 -11.07 6.67
CA LEU A 175 11.00 -10.36 7.95
C LEU A 175 12.33 -9.69 8.29
N GLY A 176 13.45 -10.37 8.07
CA GLY A 176 14.79 -9.81 8.31
C GLY A 176 15.19 -8.65 7.38
N ARG A 177 14.37 -8.30 6.38
CA ARG A 177 14.56 -7.12 5.51
C ARG A 177 13.68 -5.94 5.92
N LEU A 178 12.77 -6.12 6.88
CA LEU A 178 11.87 -5.08 7.35
C LEU A 178 12.54 -4.33 8.50
N ASP A 179 13.47 -3.43 8.16
CA ASP A 179 14.34 -2.73 9.12
C ASP A 179 13.57 -1.83 10.12
N HIS A 180 12.31 -1.51 9.79
CA HIS A 180 11.43 -0.66 10.61
C HIS A 180 10.35 -1.43 11.37
N LEU A 181 10.32 -2.78 11.27
CA LEU A 181 9.27 -3.57 11.91
C LEU A 181 9.43 -3.54 13.43
N GLN A 182 8.47 -2.91 14.11
CA GLN A 182 8.41 -2.80 15.57
C GLN A 182 7.49 -3.85 16.18
N GLU A 183 6.46 -4.27 15.45
CA GLU A 183 5.47 -5.21 15.93
C GLU A 183 5.25 -6.36 14.95
N LEU A 184 5.31 -7.58 15.47
CA LEU A 184 4.92 -8.80 14.77
C LEU A 184 3.93 -9.56 15.65
N SER A 185 2.68 -9.62 15.22
CA SER A 185 1.61 -10.38 15.87
C SER A 185 1.25 -11.60 15.04
N LEU A 186 1.26 -12.77 15.67
CA LEU A 186 0.87 -14.04 15.05
C LEU A 186 -0.31 -14.64 15.83
N SER A 187 -1.51 -14.52 15.29
CA SER A 187 -2.74 -15.00 15.91
C SER A 187 -3.27 -16.25 15.24
N PHE A 188 -3.79 -17.19 16.04
CA PHE A 188 -4.25 -18.51 15.56
C PHE A 188 -3.17 -19.23 14.73
N PHE A 189 -1.92 -19.11 15.17
CA PHE A 189 -0.75 -19.66 14.51
C PHE A 189 -0.54 -21.13 14.92
N CYS A 190 -0.36 -22.00 13.93
CA CYS A 190 -0.06 -23.41 14.15
C CYS A 190 1.09 -23.86 13.27
N LEU A 191 2.20 -24.26 13.90
CA LEU A 191 3.30 -24.95 13.23
C LEU A 191 3.05 -26.46 13.33
N THR A 192 2.87 -27.10 12.19
CA THR A 192 2.59 -28.54 12.11
C THR A 192 3.65 -29.28 11.30
N ASP A 193 3.63 -30.61 11.35
CA ASP A 193 4.50 -31.53 10.61
C ASP A 193 5.91 -31.67 11.22
N GLN A 194 6.94 -31.98 10.40
CA GLN A 194 8.31 -32.41 10.76
C GLN A 194 9.14 -31.40 11.58
N LEU A 195 8.62 -30.88 12.69
CA LEU A 195 9.21 -29.90 13.59
C LEU A 195 10.59 -30.30 14.13
N HIS A 196 10.81 -31.59 14.35
CA HIS A 196 12.09 -32.13 14.82
C HIS A 196 13.24 -31.93 13.81
N LYS A 197 12.97 -31.45 12.59
CA LYS A 197 13.97 -31.21 11.53
C LYS A 197 14.21 -29.74 11.23
N LEU A 198 13.59 -28.81 11.98
CA LEU A 198 13.62 -27.38 11.70
C LEU A 198 15.02 -26.79 11.94
#